data_AF-A0A962P6G5-F1
#
_entry.id   AF-A0A962P6G5-F1
#
_cell.length_a   1.000
_cell.length_b   1.000
_cell.length_c   1.000
_cell.angle_alpha   90.00
_cell.angle_beta   90.00
_cell.angle_gamma   90.00
#
_symmetry.space_group_name_H-M   'P 1'
#
loop_
_entity.id
_entity.type
_entity.pdbx_description
1 polymer ?
#
loop_
_entity_poly.entity_id
_entity_poly.type
_entity_poly.pdbx_seq_one_letter_code
_entity_poly.pdbx_strand_id
1 'polypeptide(L)'
;MRRKDIAYGEREIEGPLATRMLESGLAATDHFEKTAGDTNQMDMLERLLQSLDGYMPLLTVLAITCIILWVANRLLMSRVVNTSTDSRLPRQLTMLVLTAIGIIAVILSLPISETTRGELLSLLGLVLTGVIALSSTTFVSNVMAGLMLRSVKSFRLGDFIHAGEHFGRVTERGLFHTEIQTEDRDLVTLPNLFLASSPITVVRSSGTIISCELSLGYDVPHHEVEPLLKEAALNCELQDPFVQIRKLGDFSVTYRVAAYYPEVKHILTMRSKLHQKVLDQLHGAGIEIVSPTFMNQRQFNSGEQFLATPKRPDPFEEQHPPPEALIFDKADRAEKIHVLKSEAEVLAGEIKTLEAQLSKAENGSKPALKAQIEKRNKRIELLEKIVHKAKEETND
;
A
#
# COMPACT_ATOMS: atom_id res chain seq x y z
N MET A 1 -100.18 -14.34 -24.09
CA MET A 1 -101.19 -13.77 -25.03
C MET A 1 -100.41 -12.96 -26.06
N ARG A 2 -100.49 -13.07 -27.38
CA ARG A 2 -101.30 -13.83 -28.35
C ARG A 2 -100.39 -14.02 -29.58
N ARG A 3 -100.38 -15.22 -30.16
CA ARG A 3 -100.09 -15.44 -31.59
C ARG A 3 -101.19 -14.80 -32.44
N LYS A 4 -100.85 -14.40 -33.67
CA LYS A 4 -101.58 -14.63 -34.93
C LYS A 4 -100.81 -13.90 -36.04
N ASP A 5 -100.23 -14.53 -37.06
CA ASP A 5 -100.76 -15.43 -38.10
C ASP A 5 -101.13 -14.67 -39.41
N ILE A 6 -100.40 -15.03 -40.49
CA ILE A 6 -100.86 -15.24 -41.89
C ILE A 6 -101.10 -13.93 -42.69
N ALA A 7 -100.63 -13.72 -43.94
CA ALA A 7 -100.79 -14.56 -45.12
C ALA A 7 -99.83 -14.22 -46.28
N TYR A 8 -99.67 -15.23 -47.15
CA TYR A 8 -99.03 -15.26 -48.46
C TYR A 8 -99.64 -14.32 -49.51
N GLY A 9 -98.80 -13.92 -50.47
CA GLY A 9 -99.22 -13.42 -51.78
C GLY A 9 -98.10 -13.63 -52.80
N GLU A 10 -98.14 -14.76 -53.50
CA GLU A 10 -97.37 -14.99 -54.72
C GLU A 10 -97.91 -14.10 -55.84
N ARG A 11 -97.02 -13.39 -56.53
CA ARG A 11 -97.19 -13.09 -57.95
C ARG A 11 -95.82 -12.95 -58.60
N GLU A 12 -95.67 -13.69 -59.67
CA GLU A 12 -94.45 -14.02 -60.39
C GLU A 12 -94.36 -13.14 -61.65
N ILE A 13 -93.14 -13.03 -62.21
CA ILE A 13 -92.75 -12.59 -63.58
C ILE A 13 -92.86 -11.05 -63.80
N GLU A 14 -91.87 -10.25 -64.25
CA GLU A 14 -90.88 -10.36 -65.34
C GLU A 14 -89.64 -9.45 -65.11
N GLY A 15 -88.46 -9.85 -65.63
CA GLY A 15 -87.22 -9.05 -65.63
C GLY A 15 -87.24 -7.86 -66.63
N PRO A 16 -86.15 -7.09 -66.83
CA PRO A 16 -84.77 -7.29 -66.38
C PRO A 16 -84.23 -6.07 -65.59
N LEU A 17 -84.31 -6.09 -64.26
CA LEU A 17 -83.63 -5.10 -63.42
C LEU A 17 -82.17 -5.48 -63.08
N ALA A 18 -81.78 -6.73 -63.41
CA ALA A 18 -80.49 -7.30 -63.02
C ALA A 18 -79.30 -6.81 -63.85
N THR A 19 -79.52 -6.23 -65.04
CA THR A 19 -78.43 -5.79 -65.93
C THR A 19 -78.02 -4.34 -65.75
N ARG A 20 -78.82 -3.50 -65.08
CA ARG A 20 -78.45 -2.10 -64.79
C ARG A 20 -77.81 -1.87 -63.42
N MET A 21 -77.79 -2.85 -62.53
CA MET A 21 -77.07 -2.76 -61.24
C MET A 21 -75.65 -3.33 -61.27
N LEU A 22 -75.32 -4.16 -62.27
CA LEU A 22 -73.95 -4.69 -62.43
C LEU A 22 -72.98 -3.66 -63.01
N GLU A 23 -73.42 -2.73 -63.87
CA GLU A 23 -72.55 -1.70 -64.43
C GLU A 23 -72.31 -0.51 -63.47
N SER A 24 -73.21 -0.24 -62.53
CA SER A 24 -72.98 0.78 -61.49
C SER A 24 -72.17 0.25 -60.29
N GLY A 25 -72.09 -1.07 -60.12
CA GLY A 25 -71.29 -1.71 -59.07
C GLY A 25 -69.81 -1.87 -59.43
N LEU A 26 -69.51 -2.17 -60.71
CA LEU A 26 -68.12 -2.39 -61.15
C LEU A 26 -67.30 -1.10 -61.35
N ALA A 27 -67.94 0.05 -61.61
CA ALA A 27 -67.22 1.33 -61.72
C ALA A 27 -66.91 1.97 -60.35
N ALA A 28 -67.53 1.50 -59.26
CA ALA A 28 -67.31 2.01 -57.91
C ALA A 28 -66.30 1.16 -57.11
N THR A 29 -66.07 -0.10 -57.49
CA THR A 29 -65.10 -0.98 -56.83
C THR A 29 -63.67 -0.79 -57.35
N ASP A 30 -63.50 -0.44 -58.62
CA ASP A 30 -62.16 -0.26 -59.22
C ASP A 30 -61.47 1.04 -58.77
N HIS A 31 -62.25 2.02 -58.31
CA HIS A 31 -61.74 3.25 -57.70
C HIS A 31 -61.46 3.15 -56.19
N PHE A 32 -61.91 2.08 -55.53
CA PHE A 32 -61.71 1.83 -54.09
C PHE A 32 -60.63 0.77 -53.80
N GLU A 33 -60.39 -0.17 -54.71
CA GLU A 33 -59.43 -1.27 -54.48
C GLU A 33 -57.97 -0.86 -54.76
N LYS A 34 -57.75 0.10 -55.67
CA LYS A 34 -56.42 0.65 -55.96
C LYS A 34 -55.94 1.72 -54.97
N THR A 35 -56.84 2.25 -54.15
CA THR A 35 -56.57 3.25 -53.11
C THR A 35 -56.52 2.64 -51.71
N ALA A 36 -57.01 1.42 -51.48
CA ALA A 36 -57.00 0.75 -50.16
C ALA A 36 -55.82 -0.21 -49.93
N GLY A 37 -55.20 -0.74 -51.00
CA GLY A 37 -54.01 -1.59 -50.89
C GLY A 37 -52.72 -0.82 -50.63
N ASP A 38 -52.58 0.35 -51.24
CA ASP A 38 -51.38 1.20 -51.14
C ASP A 38 -51.40 2.07 -49.87
N THR A 39 -52.58 2.50 -49.41
CA THR A 39 -52.73 3.26 -48.17
C THR A 39 -52.50 2.42 -46.93
N ASN A 40 -52.90 1.14 -46.88
CA ASN A 40 -52.64 0.29 -45.72
C ASN A 40 -51.17 -0.14 -45.63
N GLN A 41 -50.47 -0.34 -46.75
CA GLN A 41 -49.03 -0.62 -46.72
C GLN A 41 -48.21 0.63 -46.44
N MET A 42 -48.55 1.79 -47.01
CA MET A 42 -47.88 3.04 -46.66
C MET A 42 -48.19 3.50 -45.24
N ASP A 43 -49.42 3.35 -44.73
CA ASP A 43 -49.75 3.67 -43.33
C ASP A 43 -49.09 2.67 -42.37
N MET A 44 -48.92 1.39 -42.74
CA MET A 44 -48.13 0.43 -41.96
C MET A 44 -46.63 0.77 -41.97
N LEU A 45 -46.07 1.15 -43.12
CA LEU A 45 -44.68 1.59 -43.25
C LEU A 45 -44.43 2.90 -42.52
N GLU A 46 -45.35 3.85 -42.59
CA GLU A 46 -45.30 5.12 -41.86
C GLU A 46 -45.40 4.88 -40.36
N ARG A 47 -46.29 3.99 -39.87
CA ARG A 47 -46.34 3.62 -38.45
C ARG A 47 -45.07 2.93 -37.96
N LEU A 48 -44.46 2.08 -38.80
CA LEU A 48 -43.17 1.47 -38.49
C LEU A 48 -42.04 2.52 -38.45
N LEU A 49 -42.00 3.44 -39.42
CA LEU A 49 -41.03 4.55 -39.46
C LEU A 49 -41.22 5.54 -38.30
N GLN A 50 -42.46 5.80 -37.90
CA GLN A 50 -42.81 6.69 -36.79
C GLN A 50 -42.48 6.05 -35.43
N SER A 51 -42.58 4.72 -35.32
CA SER A 51 -42.10 3.98 -34.15
C SER A 51 -40.57 3.96 -34.03
N LEU A 52 -39.86 4.05 -35.17
CA LEU A 52 -38.40 4.11 -35.23
C LEU A 52 -37.84 5.49 -34.85
N ASP A 53 -38.62 6.57 -35.02
CA ASP A 53 -38.18 7.95 -34.76
C ASP A 53 -37.79 8.17 -33.28
N GLY A 54 -38.47 7.50 -32.35
CA GLY A 54 -38.11 7.51 -30.94
C GLY A 54 -36.76 6.82 -30.61
N TYR A 55 -36.30 5.91 -31.48
CA TYR A 55 -35.04 5.18 -31.29
C TYR A 55 -33.87 5.77 -32.09
N MET A 56 -34.12 6.68 -33.03
CA MET A 56 -33.08 7.44 -33.74
C MET A 56 -32.10 8.18 -32.82
N PRO A 57 -32.53 8.91 -31.76
CA PRO A 57 -31.59 9.53 -30.83
C PRO A 57 -30.71 8.48 -30.13
N LEU A 58 -31.28 7.36 -29.71
CA LEU A 58 -30.52 6.26 -29.08
C LEU A 58 -29.46 5.70 -30.01
N LEU A 59 -29.81 5.41 -31.27
CA LEU A 59 -28.88 4.86 -32.27
C LEU A 59 -27.75 5.85 -32.59
N THR A 60 -28.06 7.14 -32.68
CA THR A 60 -27.03 8.17 -32.92
C THR A 60 -26.07 8.32 -31.73
N VAL A 61 -26.58 8.35 -30.51
CA VAL A 61 -25.75 8.43 -29.29
C VAL A 61 -24.90 7.18 -29.12
N LEU A 62 -25.44 5.99 -29.40
CA LEU A 62 -24.69 4.74 -29.35
C LEU A 62 -23.58 4.71 -30.41
N ALA A 63 -23.89 5.11 -31.65
CA ALA A 63 -22.90 5.22 -32.72
C ALA A 63 -21.79 6.23 -32.38
N ILE A 64 -22.15 7.42 -31.88
CA ILE A 64 -21.19 8.44 -31.45
C ILE A 64 -20.32 7.92 -30.30
N THR A 65 -20.91 7.29 -29.29
CA THR A 65 -20.18 6.73 -28.15
C THR A 65 -19.20 5.64 -28.60
N CYS A 66 -19.62 4.73 -29.49
CA CYS A 66 -18.75 3.73 -30.08
C CYS A 66 -17.60 4.35 -30.88
N ILE A 67 -17.89 5.39 -31.68
CA ILE A 67 -16.87 6.13 -32.44
C ILE A 67 -15.88 6.81 -31.49
N ILE A 68 -16.35 7.48 -30.44
CA ILE A 68 -15.51 8.14 -29.43
C ILE A 68 -14.60 7.12 -28.75
N LEU A 69 -15.14 5.98 -28.31
CA LEU A 69 -14.36 4.91 -27.67
C LEU A 69 -13.34 4.31 -28.65
N TRP A 70 -13.71 4.11 -29.92
CA TRP A 70 -12.80 3.61 -30.95
C TRP A 70 -11.67 4.60 -31.26
N VAL A 71 -11.99 5.88 -31.45
CA VAL A 71 -11.01 6.95 -31.69
C VAL A 71 -10.10 7.12 -30.48
N ALA A 72 -10.64 7.17 -29.27
CA ALA A 72 -9.86 7.29 -28.04
C ALA A 72 -8.90 6.11 -27.88
N ASN A 73 -9.39 4.88 -28.08
CA ASN A 73 -8.55 3.68 -28.03
C ASN A 73 -7.43 3.71 -29.09
N ARG A 74 -7.75 4.15 -30.32
CA ARG A 74 -6.79 4.27 -31.43
C ARG A 74 -5.72 5.33 -31.17
N LEU A 75 -6.12 6.52 -30.70
CA LEU A 75 -5.21 7.61 -30.36
C LEU A 75 -4.31 7.23 -29.17
N LEU A 76 -4.87 6.63 -28.14
CA LEU A 76 -4.10 6.12 -27.00
C LEU A 76 -3.11 5.03 -27.44
N MET A 77 -3.46 4.17 -28.40
CA MET A 77 -2.54 3.15 -28.94
C MET A 77 -1.39 3.79 -29.76
N SER A 78 -1.68 4.82 -30.55
CA SER A 78 -0.66 5.50 -31.38
C SER A 78 0.44 6.20 -30.56
N ARG A 79 0.15 6.57 -29.31
CA ARG A 79 1.14 7.21 -28.41
C ARG A 79 1.98 6.22 -27.60
N VAL A 80 1.68 4.91 -27.67
CA VAL A 80 2.29 3.87 -26.81
C VAL A 80 3.40 3.09 -27.53
N VAL A 81 3.75 3.45 -28.77
CA VAL A 81 4.71 2.69 -29.58
C VAL A 81 6.14 2.65 -28.99
N ASN A 82 6.49 3.48 -28.00
CA ASN A 82 7.87 3.55 -27.48
C ASN A 82 8.06 3.78 -25.95
N THR A 83 7.14 3.39 -25.07
CA THR A 83 7.39 3.60 -23.62
C THR A 83 6.94 2.44 -22.75
N SER A 84 7.83 2.11 -21.82
CA SER A 84 7.74 1.26 -20.65
C SER A 84 6.38 1.21 -19.96
N THR A 85 6.21 0.21 -19.09
CA THR A 85 5.02 -0.17 -18.30
C THR A 85 4.16 1.00 -17.76
N ASP A 86 4.75 2.18 -17.52
CA ASP A 86 4.10 3.39 -16.98
C ASP A 86 2.93 3.95 -17.82
N SER A 87 2.91 3.74 -19.14
CA SER A 87 1.84 4.29 -19.98
C SER A 87 0.51 3.49 -19.93
N ARG A 88 0.48 2.33 -19.26
CA ARG A 88 -0.68 1.41 -19.25
C ARG A 88 -1.80 1.87 -18.31
N LEU A 89 -1.44 2.32 -17.10
CA LEU A 89 -2.40 2.80 -16.09
C LEU A 89 -3.23 4.01 -16.55
N PRO A 90 -2.64 5.11 -17.07
CA PRO A 90 -3.43 6.28 -17.49
C PRO A 90 -4.38 5.95 -18.65
N ARG A 91 -3.97 5.04 -19.56
CA ARG A 91 -4.84 4.54 -20.63
C ARG A 91 -6.05 3.78 -20.08
N GLN A 92 -5.82 2.83 -19.17
CA GLN A 92 -6.91 2.05 -18.57
C GLN A 92 -7.89 2.94 -17.81
N LEU A 93 -7.40 3.91 -17.04
CA LEU A 93 -8.24 4.88 -16.34
C LEU A 93 -9.05 5.75 -17.31
N THR A 94 -8.43 6.24 -18.38
CA THR A 94 -9.10 7.07 -19.38
C THR A 94 -10.20 6.28 -20.10
N MET A 95 -9.94 5.03 -20.49
CA MET A 95 -10.93 4.16 -21.11
C MET A 95 -12.07 3.82 -20.14
N LEU A 96 -11.78 3.57 -18.86
CA LEU A 96 -12.79 3.33 -17.84
C LEU A 96 -13.73 4.54 -17.69
N VAL A 97 -13.17 5.75 -17.58
CA VAL A 97 -13.93 6.99 -17.44
C VAL A 97 -14.78 7.26 -18.69
N LEU A 98 -14.21 7.12 -19.89
CA LEU A 98 -14.96 7.29 -21.14
C LEU A 98 -16.09 6.27 -21.26
N THR A 99 -15.87 5.03 -20.84
CA THR A 99 -16.90 3.98 -20.85
C THR A 99 -18.02 4.32 -19.87
N ALA A 100 -17.69 4.79 -18.66
CA ALA A 100 -18.69 5.23 -17.69
C ALA A 100 -19.53 6.41 -18.21
N ILE A 101 -18.89 7.41 -18.82
CA ILE A 101 -19.57 8.54 -19.47
C ILE A 101 -20.46 8.05 -20.62
N GLY A 102 -19.97 7.12 -21.44
CA GLY A 102 -20.73 6.51 -22.53
C GLY A 102 -21.99 5.79 -22.04
N ILE A 103 -21.89 5.02 -20.96
CA ILE A 103 -23.05 4.36 -20.33
C ILE A 103 -24.08 5.40 -19.87
N ILE A 104 -23.64 6.49 -19.24
CA ILE A 104 -24.54 7.58 -18.82
C ILE A 104 -25.21 8.22 -20.04
N ALA A 105 -24.46 8.52 -21.10
CA ALA A 105 -25.00 9.10 -22.33
C ALA A 105 -26.06 8.19 -22.99
N VAL A 106 -25.82 6.88 -23.03
CA VAL A 106 -26.80 5.90 -23.53
C VAL A 106 -28.08 5.92 -22.69
N ILE A 107 -27.99 5.94 -21.36
CA ILE A 107 -29.16 5.99 -20.48
C ILE A 107 -29.96 7.28 -20.70
N LEU A 108 -29.28 8.42 -20.87
CA LEU A 108 -29.92 9.70 -21.15
C LEU A 108 -30.66 9.70 -22.49
N SER A 109 -30.18 8.92 -23.46
CA SER A 109 -30.76 8.82 -24.79
C SER A 109 -31.85 7.76 -24.94
N LEU A 110 -32.16 6.98 -23.89
CA LEU A 110 -33.21 5.98 -23.93
C LEU A 110 -34.59 6.64 -24.08
N PRO A 111 -35.46 6.13 -24.98
CA PRO A 111 -36.84 6.60 -25.15
C PRO A 111 -37.76 6.04 -24.05
N ILE A 112 -37.44 6.37 -22.80
CA ILE A 112 -38.18 5.98 -21.60
C ILE A 112 -38.67 7.24 -20.87
N SER A 113 -39.62 7.07 -19.95
CA SER A 113 -40.09 8.17 -19.11
C SER A 113 -38.97 8.77 -18.28
N GLU A 114 -39.07 10.08 -17.98
CA GLU A 114 -38.12 10.79 -17.12
C GLU A 114 -38.00 10.13 -15.73
N THR A 115 -39.10 9.56 -15.21
CA THR A 115 -39.11 8.85 -13.93
C THR A 115 -38.26 7.59 -13.98
N THR A 116 -38.47 6.72 -14.99
CA THR A 116 -37.70 5.48 -15.14
C THR A 116 -36.24 5.77 -15.48
N ARG A 117 -35.95 6.82 -16.24
CA ARG A 117 -34.57 7.29 -16.49
C ARG A 117 -33.89 7.71 -15.19
N GLY A 118 -34.58 8.47 -14.35
CA GLY A 118 -34.09 8.88 -13.03
C GLY A 118 -33.79 7.68 -12.13
N GLU A 119 -34.66 6.67 -12.12
CA GLU A 119 -34.45 5.42 -11.38
C GLU A 119 -33.22 4.63 -11.88
N LEU A 120 -33.05 4.51 -13.20
CA LEU A 120 -31.88 3.84 -13.79
C LEU A 120 -30.57 4.56 -13.48
N LEU A 121 -30.55 5.91 -13.54
CA LEU A 121 -29.38 6.70 -13.18
C LEU A 121 -29.07 6.59 -11.68
N SER A 122 -30.09 6.60 -10.83
CA SER A 122 -29.96 6.41 -9.39
C SER A 122 -29.38 5.03 -9.06
N LEU A 123 -29.91 3.97 -9.68
CA LEU A 123 -29.41 2.61 -9.53
C LEU A 123 -27.96 2.49 -10.02
N LEU A 124 -27.63 3.05 -11.19
CA LEU A 124 -26.27 3.06 -11.70
C LEU A 124 -25.33 3.80 -10.74
N GLY A 125 -25.75 4.96 -10.23
CA GLY A 125 -24.98 5.74 -9.26
C GLY A 125 -24.74 4.98 -7.96
N LEU A 126 -25.76 4.29 -7.43
CA LEU A 126 -25.66 3.46 -6.24
C LEU A 126 -24.70 2.29 -6.46
N VAL A 127 -24.84 1.55 -7.56
CA VAL A 127 -23.98 0.42 -7.90
C VAL A 127 -22.54 0.88 -8.10
N LEU A 128 -22.31 1.93 -8.88
CA LEU A 128 -20.97 2.44 -9.16
C LEU A 128 -20.29 2.92 -7.87
N THR A 129 -21.01 3.67 -7.03
CA THR A 129 -20.48 4.13 -5.75
C THR A 129 -20.19 2.96 -4.81
N GLY A 130 -21.10 1.98 -4.73
CA GLY A 130 -20.92 0.78 -3.90
C GLY A 130 -19.71 -0.04 -4.33
N VAL A 131 -19.52 -0.26 -5.63
CA VAL A 131 -18.37 -0.99 -6.19
C VAL A 131 -17.08 -0.24 -5.92
N ILE A 132 -17.02 1.07 -6.16
CA ILE A 132 -15.82 1.89 -5.91
C ILE A 132 -15.50 1.91 -4.42
N ALA A 133 -16.49 2.13 -3.56
CA ALA A 133 -16.31 2.17 -2.12
C ALA A 133 -15.76 0.83 -1.60
N LEU A 134 -16.41 -0.28 -1.96
CA LEU A 134 -16.00 -1.61 -1.51
C LEU A 134 -14.62 -2.02 -2.04
N SER A 135 -14.34 -1.73 -3.32
CA SER A 135 -13.07 -2.10 -3.97
C SER A 135 -11.88 -1.23 -3.50
N SER A 136 -12.13 0.01 -3.09
CA SER A 136 -11.07 0.93 -2.66
C SER A 136 -10.74 0.84 -1.16
N THR A 137 -11.54 0.10 -0.37
CA THR A 137 -11.39 -0.02 1.09
C THR A 137 -9.94 -0.31 1.50
N THR A 138 -9.32 -1.36 0.96
CA THR A 138 -7.93 -1.75 1.31
C THR A 138 -6.90 -0.67 0.99
N PHE A 139 -7.09 0.05 -0.12
CA PHE A 139 -6.18 1.13 -0.52
C PHE A 139 -6.27 2.29 0.47
N VAL A 140 -7.50 2.75 0.76
CA VAL A 140 -7.76 3.81 1.73
C VAL A 140 -7.27 3.41 3.13
N SER A 141 -7.48 2.15 3.54
CA SER A 141 -7.01 1.63 4.82
C SER A 141 -5.50 1.70 4.96
N ASN A 142 -4.72 1.37 3.91
CA ASN A 142 -3.26 1.48 3.96
C ASN A 142 -2.79 2.94 4.04
N VAL A 143 -3.46 3.87 3.35
CA VAL A 143 -3.16 5.32 3.46
C VAL A 143 -3.41 5.81 4.87
N MET A 144 -4.59 5.50 5.43
CA MET A 144 -4.97 5.93 6.77
C MET A 144 -4.04 5.33 7.83
N ALA A 145 -3.67 4.06 7.68
CA ALA A 145 -2.68 3.40 8.52
C ALA A 145 -1.31 4.10 8.43
N GLY A 146 -0.86 4.43 7.21
CA GLY A 146 0.40 5.15 7.01
C GLY A 146 0.40 6.53 7.67
N LEU A 147 -0.69 7.30 7.52
CA LEU A 147 -0.84 8.60 8.16
C LEU A 147 -0.87 8.48 9.69
N MET A 148 -1.60 7.50 10.22
CA MET A 148 -1.67 7.21 11.66
C MET A 148 -0.29 6.87 12.22
N LEU A 149 0.44 5.92 11.61
CA LEU A 149 1.78 5.53 12.04
C LEU A 149 2.74 6.72 12.08
N ARG A 150 2.63 7.62 11.10
CA ARG A 150 3.44 8.85 11.02
C ARG A 150 3.04 9.88 12.08
N SER A 151 1.76 9.99 12.39
CA SER A 151 1.21 10.91 13.40
C SER A 151 1.58 10.50 14.82
N VAL A 152 1.38 9.22 15.15
CA VAL A 152 1.75 8.63 16.46
C VAL A 152 3.27 8.52 16.63
N LYS A 153 4.03 8.58 15.52
CA LYS A 153 5.49 8.44 15.49
C LYS A 153 5.95 7.14 16.15
N SER A 154 5.24 6.04 15.88
CA SER A 154 5.51 4.72 16.48
C SER A 154 6.95 4.26 16.25
N PHE A 155 7.50 4.53 15.06
CA PHE A 155 8.89 4.30 14.68
C PHE A 155 9.35 5.33 13.63
N ARG A 156 10.67 5.47 13.48
CA ARG A 156 11.32 6.42 12.56
C ARG A 156 12.17 5.66 11.52
N LEU A 157 12.60 6.39 10.49
CA LEU A 157 13.60 5.87 9.56
C LEU A 157 14.90 5.61 10.33
N GLY A 158 15.50 4.45 10.10
CA GLY A 158 16.70 4.00 10.80
C GLY A 158 16.46 3.25 12.13
N ASP A 159 15.24 3.21 12.66
CA ASP A 159 14.94 2.35 13.82
C ASP A 159 14.92 0.87 13.40
N PHE A 160 15.31 -0.03 14.30
CA PHE A 160 15.08 -1.46 14.12
C PHE A 160 13.66 -1.80 14.57
N ILE A 161 12.95 -2.58 13.76
CA ILE A 161 11.61 -3.04 14.08
C ILE A 161 11.51 -4.56 13.95
N HIS A 162 10.64 -5.13 14.76
CA HIS A 162 10.21 -6.52 14.67
C HIS A 162 8.69 -6.54 14.52
N ALA A 163 8.23 -6.96 13.34
CA ALA A 163 6.82 -6.96 12.95
C ALA A 163 6.43 -8.36 12.44
N GLY A 164 5.77 -9.14 13.29
CA GLY A 164 5.59 -10.57 13.05
C GLY A 164 6.95 -11.28 12.97
N GLU A 165 7.18 -12.05 11.92
CA GLU A 165 8.44 -12.77 11.68
C GLU A 165 9.55 -11.89 11.07
N HIS A 166 9.23 -10.63 10.74
CA HIS A 166 10.16 -9.76 10.03
C HIS A 166 10.94 -8.88 11.02
N PHE A 167 12.25 -9.11 11.11
CA PHE A 167 13.20 -8.24 11.80
C PHE A 167 14.04 -7.45 10.79
N GLY A 168 14.16 -6.14 11.00
CA GLY A 168 14.99 -5.31 10.13
C GLY A 168 14.98 -3.84 10.51
N ARG A 169 15.76 -3.05 9.78
CA ARG A 169 15.89 -1.61 9.97
C ARG A 169 15.07 -0.85 8.94
N VAL A 170 14.30 0.14 9.37
CA VAL A 170 13.37 0.87 8.50
C VAL A 170 14.13 1.72 7.49
N THR A 171 13.99 1.39 6.20
CA THR A 171 14.62 2.09 5.07
C THR A 171 13.71 3.18 4.50
N GLU A 172 12.42 2.89 4.34
CA GLU A 172 11.47 3.81 3.72
C GLU A 172 10.11 3.75 4.41
N ARG A 173 9.44 4.91 4.46
CA ARG A 173 8.03 5.02 4.87
C ARG A 173 7.24 5.67 3.74
N GLY A 174 6.69 4.83 2.89
CA GLY A 174 5.81 5.22 1.80
C GLY A 174 4.37 5.51 2.26
N LEU A 175 3.52 5.89 1.31
CA LEU A 175 2.12 6.20 1.61
C LEU A 175 1.30 4.94 1.93
N PHE A 176 1.58 3.84 1.23
CA PHE A 176 0.83 2.58 1.34
C PHE A 176 1.61 1.47 2.05
N HIS A 177 2.94 1.58 2.08
CA HIS A 177 3.83 0.57 2.60
C HIS A 177 5.00 1.21 3.35
N THR A 178 5.67 0.39 4.15
CA THR A 178 6.94 0.69 4.80
C THR A 178 7.93 -0.38 4.36
N GLU A 179 9.15 0.02 4.03
CA GLU A 179 10.23 -0.90 3.65
C GLU A 179 11.21 -1.04 4.82
N ILE A 180 11.68 -2.27 5.05
CA ILE A 180 12.76 -2.58 5.98
C ILE A 180 13.87 -3.32 5.25
N GLN A 181 15.10 -3.12 5.71
CA GLN A 181 16.27 -3.92 5.33
C GLN A 181 16.54 -4.95 6.43
N THR A 182 16.60 -6.22 6.09
CA THR A 182 16.83 -7.33 7.02
C THR A 182 18.32 -7.52 7.32
N GLU A 183 18.65 -8.43 8.23
CA GLU A 183 20.04 -8.79 8.54
C GLU A 183 20.77 -9.47 7.38
N ASP A 184 20.03 -10.03 6.43
CA ASP A 184 20.55 -10.63 5.20
C ASP A 184 20.69 -9.61 4.06
N ARG A 185 20.52 -8.31 4.34
CA ARG A 185 20.53 -7.20 3.37
C ARG A 185 19.33 -7.18 2.40
N ASP A 186 18.36 -8.07 2.57
CA ASP A 186 17.13 -8.08 1.77
C ASP A 186 16.20 -6.91 2.11
N LEU A 187 15.50 -6.39 1.11
CA LEU A 187 14.47 -5.37 1.27
C LEU A 187 13.09 -6.01 1.35
N VAL A 188 12.43 -5.86 2.50
CA VAL A 188 11.08 -6.39 2.75
C VAL A 188 10.09 -5.25 2.79
N THR A 189 9.09 -5.30 1.92
CA THR A 189 7.99 -4.32 1.87
C THR A 189 6.80 -4.79 2.69
N LEU A 190 6.44 -4.02 3.72
CA LEU A 190 5.33 -4.30 4.62
C LEU A 190 4.16 -3.33 4.36
N PRO A 191 2.92 -3.82 4.14
CA PRO A 191 1.76 -2.95 4.04
C PRO A 191 1.55 -2.14 5.32
N ASN A 192 1.21 -0.86 5.19
CA ASN A 192 1.00 0.00 6.37
C ASN A 192 -0.15 -0.50 7.23
N LEU A 193 -1.18 -1.10 6.62
CA LEU A 193 -2.30 -1.70 7.35
C LEU A 193 -1.85 -2.87 8.24
N PHE A 194 -0.91 -3.70 7.78
CA PHE A 194 -0.34 -4.79 8.58
C PHE A 194 0.39 -4.24 9.81
N LEU A 195 1.20 -3.19 9.62
CA LEU A 195 1.93 -2.53 10.69
C LEU A 195 1.01 -1.81 11.70
N ALA A 196 -0.13 -1.29 11.26
CA ALA A 196 -1.09 -0.65 12.16
C ALA A 196 -1.97 -1.65 12.92
N SER A 197 -2.15 -2.87 12.40
CA SER A 197 -3.04 -3.89 12.97
C SER A 197 -2.33 -4.93 13.84
N SER A 198 -1.01 -5.09 13.68
CA SER A 198 -0.21 -6.08 14.41
C SER A 198 0.68 -5.42 15.47
N PRO A 199 1.02 -6.12 16.57
CA PRO A 199 2.04 -5.65 17.51
C PRO A 199 3.38 -5.45 16.81
N ILE A 200 4.03 -4.32 17.06
CA ILE A 200 5.39 -4.02 16.57
C ILE A 200 6.28 -3.75 17.77
N THR A 201 7.43 -4.42 17.80
CA THR A 201 8.51 -4.08 18.73
C THR A 201 9.48 -3.13 18.02
N VAL A 202 9.82 -2.02 18.67
CA VAL A 202 10.72 -1.01 18.11
C VAL A 202 11.93 -0.89 19.01
N VAL A 203 13.11 -1.12 18.44
CA VAL A 203 14.38 -0.79 19.08
C VAL A 203 14.80 0.59 18.60
N ARG A 204 14.60 1.57 19.48
CA ARG A 204 14.83 2.98 19.18
C ARG A 204 16.32 3.31 19.15
N SER A 205 16.68 4.33 18.39
CA SER A 205 18.04 4.89 18.39
C SER A 205 18.54 5.42 19.75
N SER A 206 17.67 5.56 20.75
CA SER A 206 18.03 6.05 22.09
C SER A 206 18.75 5.03 22.97
N GLY A 207 18.83 3.77 22.54
CA GLY A 207 19.45 2.69 23.30
C GLY A 207 18.52 1.51 23.50
N THR A 208 19.10 0.36 23.84
CA THR A 208 18.39 -0.90 24.04
C THR A 208 19.05 -1.77 25.09
N ILE A 209 18.34 -2.81 25.55
CA ILE A 209 18.92 -3.86 26.37
C ILE A 209 19.43 -4.96 25.43
N ILE A 210 20.73 -5.24 25.49
CA ILE A 210 21.31 -6.43 24.88
C ILE A 210 21.34 -7.52 25.94
N SER A 211 20.95 -8.74 25.57
CA SER A 211 20.98 -9.87 26.47
C SER A 211 21.50 -11.13 25.80
N CYS A 212 22.15 -11.96 26.60
CA CYS A 212 22.56 -13.32 26.27
C CYS A 212 21.86 -14.26 27.25
N GLU A 213 21.25 -15.33 26.73
CA GLU A 213 20.64 -16.39 27.54
C GLU A 213 21.50 -17.65 27.42
N LEU A 214 21.79 -18.27 28.55
CA LEU A 214 22.59 -19.50 28.62
C LEU A 214 22.07 -20.41 29.73
N SER A 215 22.34 -21.71 29.61
CA SER A 215 22.02 -22.71 30.62
C SER A 215 23.29 -23.26 31.25
N LEU A 216 23.33 -23.33 32.58
CA LEU A 216 24.41 -23.95 33.35
C LEU A 216 23.86 -25.05 34.25
N GLY A 217 24.68 -26.06 34.54
CA GLY A 217 24.29 -27.15 35.43
C GLY A 217 24.06 -26.69 36.88
N TYR A 218 23.34 -27.51 37.65
CA TYR A 218 23.06 -27.26 39.07
C TYR A 218 24.29 -27.41 39.99
N ASP A 219 25.35 -28.01 39.46
CA ASP A 219 26.66 -28.17 40.08
C ASP A 219 27.42 -26.85 40.22
N VAL A 220 27.04 -25.81 39.46
CA VAL A 220 27.66 -24.48 39.52
C VAL A 220 26.89 -23.57 40.47
N PRO A 221 27.51 -23.04 41.54
CA PRO A 221 26.83 -22.15 42.47
C PRO A 221 26.47 -20.81 41.82
N HIS A 222 25.20 -20.38 41.93
CA HIS A 222 24.73 -19.13 41.33
C HIS A 222 25.51 -17.87 41.75
N HIS A 223 26.07 -17.86 42.97
CA HIS A 223 26.84 -16.74 43.51
C HIS A 223 28.21 -16.57 42.83
N GLU A 224 28.74 -17.62 42.19
CA GLU A 224 29.96 -17.56 41.38
C GLU A 224 29.65 -17.13 39.94
N VAL A 225 28.50 -17.53 39.40
CA VAL A 225 28.08 -17.25 38.02
C VAL A 225 27.70 -15.77 37.82
N GLU A 226 26.90 -15.21 38.72
CA GLU A 226 26.39 -13.84 38.60
C GLU A 226 27.48 -12.78 38.39
N PRO A 227 28.56 -12.71 39.20
CA PRO A 227 29.61 -11.71 39.02
C PRO A 227 30.36 -11.91 37.69
N LEU A 228 30.63 -13.15 37.27
CA LEU A 228 31.31 -13.45 36.01
C LEU A 228 30.49 -12.97 34.80
N LEU A 229 29.17 -13.23 34.81
CA LEU A 229 28.30 -12.75 33.74
C LEU A 229 28.23 -11.22 33.68
N LYS A 230 28.19 -10.54 34.84
CA LYS A 230 28.25 -9.08 34.89
C LYS A 230 29.58 -8.55 34.35
N GLU A 231 30.69 -9.17 34.71
CA GLU A 231 32.03 -8.80 34.22
C GLU A 231 32.14 -8.96 32.69
N ALA A 232 31.59 -10.04 32.13
CA ALA A 232 31.53 -10.24 30.68
C ALA A 232 30.77 -9.10 29.96
N ALA A 233 29.68 -8.61 30.55
CA ALA A 233 28.93 -7.48 30.01
C ALA A 233 29.70 -6.14 30.15
N LEU A 234 30.38 -5.90 31.27
CA LEU A 234 31.23 -4.71 31.45
C LEU A 234 32.41 -4.69 30.46
N ASN A 235 33.01 -5.86 30.19
CA ASN A 235 34.07 -6.02 29.20
C ASN A 235 33.60 -5.75 27.75
N CYS A 236 32.29 -5.68 27.53
CA CYS A 236 31.68 -5.26 26.27
C CYS A 236 31.34 -3.76 26.24
N GLU A 237 31.72 -2.97 27.25
CA GLU A 237 31.34 -1.55 27.40
C GLU A 237 29.82 -1.34 27.54
N LEU A 238 29.09 -2.38 27.98
CA LEU A 238 27.68 -2.27 28.30
C LEU A 238 27.48 -1.67 29.69
N GLN A 239 26.42 -0.87 29.84
CA GLN A 239 26.12 -0.14 31.07
C GLN A 239 25.09 -0.91 31.92
N ASP A 240 25.17 -0.75 33.24
CA ASP A 240 24.20 -1.28 34.21
C ASP A 240 23.84 -2.78 34.00
N PRO A 241 24.84 -3.70 33.99
CA PRO A 241 24.57 -5.10 33.76
C PRO A 241 23.84 -5.74 34.93
N PHE A 242 22.85 -6.56 34.61
CA PHE A 242 22.10 -7.36 35.56
C PHE A 242 21.95 -8.79 35.06
N VAL A 243 21.81 -9.72 35.99
CA VAL A 243 21.61 -11.14 35.71
C VAL A 243 20.27 -11.57 36.27
N GLN A 244 19.54 -12.37 35.51
CA GLN A 244 18.27 -12.94 35.91
C GLN A 244 18.33 -14.46 35.78
N ILE A 245 17.84 -15.17 36.79
CA ILE A 245 17.51 -16.59 36.66
C ILE A 245 16.13 -16.67 35.99
N ARG A 246 16.09 -17.11 34.74
CA ARG A 246 14.88 -17.17 33.92
C ARG A 246 14.03 -18.40 34.20
N LYS A 247 14.71 -19.54 34.34
CA LYS A 247 14.06 -20.84 34.50
C LYS A 247 14.97 -21.76 35.31
N LEU A 248 14.36 -22.52 36.21
CA LEU A 248 14.94 -23.71 36.83
C LEU A 248 14.46 -24.91 36.00
N GLY A 249 15.32 -25.44 35.13
CA GLY A 249 15.00 -26.58 34.27
C GLY A 249 15.28 -27.92 34.96
N ASP A 250 15.04 -29.03 34.28
CA ASP A 250 15.20 -30.35 34.90
C ASP A 250 16.68 -30.68 35.20
N PHE A 251 17.60 -30.15 34.39
CA PHE A 251 19.05 -30.44 34.48
C PHE A 251 19.94 -29.19 34.50
N SER A 252 19.35 -27.99 34.43
CA SER A 252 20.12 -26.76 34.30
C SER A 252 19.33 -25.54 34.78
N VAL A 253 20.06 -24.54 35.28
CA VAL A 253 19.54 -23.19 35.54
C VAL A 253 19.76 -22.32 34.30
N THR A 254 18.70 -21.71 33.78
CA THR A 254 18.78 -20.74 32.67
C THR A 254 19.04 -19.35 33.22
N TYR A 255 20.20 -18.79 32.89
CA TYR A 255 20.59 -17.43 33.20
C TYR A 255 20.37 -16.52 32.00
N ARG A 256 19.94 -15.30 32.25
CA ARG A 256 19.95 -14.19 31.29
C ARG A 256 20.83 -13.09 31.84
N VAL A 257 21.95 -12.83 31.17
CA VAL A 257 22.71 -11.61 31.38
C VAL A 257 22.18 -10.54 30.44
N ALA A 258 21.92 -9.36 30.95
CA ALA A 258 21.37 -8.25 30.21
C ALA A 258 22.00 -6.93 30.66
N ALA A 259 22.26 -6.04 29.72
CA ALA A 259 22.86 -4.74 30.00
C ALA A 259 22.40 -3.69 28.99
N TYR A 260 22.43 -2.43 29.41
CA TYR A 260 22.04 -1.30 28.57
C TYR A 260 23.14 -0.97 27.56
N TYR A 261 22.72 -0.77 26.31
CA TYR A 261 23.57 -0.38 25.20
C TYR A 261 23.03 0.89 24.54
N PRO A 262 23.77 2.01 24.58
CA PRO A 262 23.29 3.28 24.03
C PRO A 262 23.30 3.32 22.49
N GLU A 263 24.19 2.59 21.82
CA GLU A 263 24.44 2.73 20.38
C GLU A 263 23.80 1.63 19.53
N VAL A 264 22.52 1.76 19.20
CA VAL A 264 21.75 0.66 18.57
C VAL A 264 22.21 0.27 17.15
N LYS A 265 23.07 1.06 16.49
CA LYS A 265 23.55 0.79 15.12
C LYS A 265 24.33 -0.52 14.99
N HIS A 266 25.06 -0.92 16.03
CA HIS A 266 25.91 -2.11 16.03
C HIS A 266 25.36 -3.24 16.90
N ILE A 267 24.02 -3.38 16.91
CA ILE A 267 23.34 -4.33 17.79
C ILE A 267 23.70 -5.80 17.51
N LEU A 268 23.96 -6.18 16.25
CA LEU A 268 24.29 -7.57 15.88
C LEU A 268 25.71 -7.91 16.34
N THR A 269 26.65 -7.01 16.07
CA THR A 269 28.04 -7.08 16.52
C THR A 269 28.11 -7.15 18.03
N MET A 270 27.38 -6.29 18.74
CA MET A 270 27.38 -6.28 20.19
C MET A 270 26.73 -7.51 20.82
N ARG A 271 25.67 -8.05 20.20
CA ARG A 271 25.12 -9.36 20.59
C ARG A 271 26.16 -10.45 20.47
N SER A 272 26.86 -10.54 19.33
CA SER A 272 27.92 -11.53 19.12
C SER A 272 29.07 -11.36 20.11
N LYS A 273 29.55 -10.13 20.31
CA LYS A 273 30.61 -9.78 21.27
C LYS A 273 30.24 -10.17 22.70
N LEU A 274 28.99 -9.93 23.12
CA LEU A 274 28.51 -10.35 24.44
C LEU A 274 28.57 -11.88 24.60
N HIS A 275 28.12 -12.65 23.61
CA HIS A 275 28.23 -14.11 23.67
C HIS A 275 29.69 -14.56 23.77
N GLN A 276 30.59 -13.97 22.97
CA GLN A 276 32.02 -14.27 23.03
C GLN A 276 32.60 -13.98 24.43
N LYS A 277 32.30 -12.83 25.03
CA LYS A 277 32.78 -12.48 26.37
C LYS A 277 32.19 -13.33 27.48
N VAL A 278 30.94 -13.76 27.35
CA VAL A 278 30.34 -14.72 28.28
C VAL A 278 31.09 -16.06 28.22
N LEU A 279 31.39 -16.55 27.01
CA LEU A 279 32.19 -17.77 26.82
C LEU A 279 33.60 -17.62 27.41
N ASP A 280 34.31 -16.53 27.07
CA ASP A 280 35.66 -16.25 27.56
C ASP A 280 35.72 -16.23 29.09
N GLN A 281 34.76 -15.56 29.74
CA GLN A 281 34.74 -15.39 31.19
C GLN A 281 34.40 -16.68 31.93
N LEU A 282 33.42 -17.45 31.43
CA LEU A 282 33.03 -18.71 32.05
C LEU A 282 34.12 -19.77 31.88
N HIS A 283 34.67 -19.93 30.66
CA HIS A 283 35.76 -20.88 30.42
C HIS A 283 37.04 -20.49 31.17
N GLY A 284 37.35 -19.18 31.27
CA GLY A 284 38.47 -18.69 32.05
C GLY A 284 38.36 -18.98 33.55
N ALA A 285 37.13 -19.01 34.07
CA ALA A 285 36.84 -19.41 35.45
C ALA A 285 36.73 -20.94 35.65
N GLY A 286 36.92 -21.74 34.59
CA GLY A 286 36.78 -23.20 34.66
C GLY A 286 35.34 -23.69 34.73
N ILE A 287 34.36 -22.84 34.42
CA ILE A 287 32.94 -23.21 34.36
C ILE A 287 32.64 -23.77 32.97
N GLU A 288 32.29 -25.05 32.92
CA GLU A 288 31.92 -25.73 31.69
C GLU A 288 30.49 -25.38 31.28
N ILE A 289 30.29 -25.06 30.00
CA ILE A 289 28.97 -24.84 29.41
C ILE A 289 28.58 -26.12 28.68
N VAL A 290 27.76 -26.95 29.33
CA VAL A 290 27.27 -28.21 28.76
C VAL A 290 25.80 -28.12 28.34
N SER A 291 25.45 -28.86 27.30
CA SER A 291 24.04 -29.06 26.95
C SER A 291 23.40 -30.01 27.98
N PRO A 292 22.17 -29.75 28.45
CA PRO A 292 21.47 -30.63 29.39
C PRO A 292 21.20 -32.04 28.84
N THR A 293 21.34 -32.27 27.53
CA THR A 293 21.17 -33.59 26.87
C THR A 293 22.52 -34.28 26.58
N PHE A 294 23.63 -33.73 27.06
CA PHE A 294 24.96 -34.24 26.72
C PHE A 294 25.33 -35.45 27.58
N MET A 295 25.47 -36.61 26.93
CA MET A 295 26.26 -37.72 27.46
C MET A 295 27.36 -38.03 26.45
N ASN A 296 28.59 -37.67 26.80
CA ASN A 296 29.75 -37.94 25.96
C ASN A 296 30.78 -38.73 26.78
N GLN A 297 31.00 -39.99 26.40
CA GLN A 297 32.21 -40.70 26.81
C GLN A 297 33.22 -40.57 25.69
N ARG A 298 34.00 -39.49 25.75
CA ARG A 298 35.21 -39.35 24.95
C ARG A 298 36.29 -40.22 25.65
N GLN A 299 36.77 -41.27 24.98
CA GLN A 299 37.86 -42.08 25.51
C GLN A 299 39.17 -41.29 25.37
N PHE A 300 39.88 -41.10 26.49
CA PHE A 300 41.11 -40.31 26.55
C PHE A 300 42.34 -41.19 26.77
N ASN A 301 43.45 -40.82 26.13
CA ASN A 301 44.78 -41.19 26.58
C ASN A 301 45.19 -40.23 27.71
N SER A 302 45.93 -40.72 28.72
CA SER A 302 46.44 -39.88 29.81
C SER A 302 47.32 -38.74 29.25
N GLY A 303 46.82 -37.51 29.29
CA GLY A 303 47.59 -36.28 28.99
C GLY A 303 47.06 -35.39 27.86
N GLU A 304 46.02 -35.79 27.13
CA GLU A 304 45.46 -34.95 26.05
C GLU A 304 44.39 -33.98 26.58
N GLN A 305 44.59 -32.67 26.36
CA GLN A 305 43.62 -31.61 26.64
C GLN A 305 42.93 -31.16 25.33
N PHE A 306 41.59 -31.18 25.31
CA PHE A 306 40.77 -30.70 24.19
C PHE A 306 40.06 -29.39 24.54
N LEU A 307 40.82 -28.40 24.98
CA LEU A 307 40.33 -27.03 25.09
C LEU A 307 40.58 -26.33 23.76
N ALA A 308 39.62 -25.52 23.29
CA ALA A 308 39.93 -24.53 22.28
C ALA A 308 40.99 -23.61 22.88
N THR A 309 42.21 -23.63 22.37
CA THR A 309 43.25 -22.72 22.86
C THR A 309 42.77 -21.31 22.58
N PRO A 310 42.55 -20.46 23.60
CA PRO A 310 42.15 -19.09 23.38
C PRO A 310 43.26 -18.41 22.57
N LYS A 311 43.02 -18.21 21.28
CA LYS A 311 43.94 -17.47 20.43
C LYS A 311 43.80 -16.03 20.88
N ARG A 312 44.87 -15.46 21.43
CA ARG A 312 44.92 -14.02 21.70
C ARG A 312 44.59 -13.32 20.38
N PRO A 313 43.61 -12.41 20.33
CA PRO A 313 43.31 -11.64 19.12
C PRO A 313 44.62 -11.07 18.60
N ASP A 314 44.88 -11.23 17.29
CA ASP A 314 46.09 -10.70 16.70
C ASP A 314 46.05 -9.17 16.88
N PRO A 315 47.07 -8.53 17.50
CA PRO A 315 47.09 -7.07 17.62
C PRO A 315 46.97 -6.33 16.28
N PHE A 316 47.21 -7.05 15.18
CA PHE A 316 47.16 -6.55 13.80
C PHE A 316 46.00 -7.13 12.99
N GLU A 317 45.03 -7.81 13.61
CA GLU A 317 43.82 -8.24 12.90
C GLU A 317 43.13 -6.98 12.35
N GLU A 318 43.06 -6.87 11.01
CA GLU A 318 42.44 -5.72 10.36
C GLU A 318 41.04 -5.54 10.95
N GLN A 319 40.77 -4.34 11.48
CA GLN A 319 39.44 -3.97 11.91
C GLN A 319 38.54 -3.91 10.67
N HIS A 320 37.95 -5.04 10.32
CA HIS A 320 36.89 -5.08 9.33
C HIS A 320 35.74 -4.21 9.83
N PRO A 321 35.12 -3.41 8.96
CA PRO A 321 33.97 -2.62 9.36
C PRO A 321 32.91 -3.55 9.95
N PRO A 322 32.14 -3.07 10.95
CA PRO A 322 31.10 -3.88 11.57
C PRO A 322 30.14 -4.40 10.48
N PRO A 323 29.72 -5.68 10.52
CA PRO A 323 28.83 -6.26 9.51
C PRO A 323 27.61 -5.41 9.17
N GLU A 324 27.07 -4.69 10.17
CA GLU A 324 25.95 -3.77 10.00
C GLU A 324 26.18 -2.68 8.96
N ALA A 325 27.42 -2.22 8.78
CA ALA A 325 27.76 -1.19 7.79
C ALA A 325 27.58 -1.70 6.34
N LEU A 326 27.70 -3.02 6.12
CA LEU A 326 27.49 -3.65 4.83
C LEU A 326 26.02 -4.08 4.66
N ILE A 327 25.40 -4.55 5.74
CA ILE A 327 24.03 -5.08 5.75
C ILE A 327 22.98 -3.96 5.66
N PHE A 328 23.16 -2.86 6.41
CA PHE A 328 22.16 -1.79 6.57
C PHE A 328 22.52 -0.51 5.82
N ASP A 329 23.24 -0.64 4.71
CA ASP A 329 23.74 0.47 3.90
C ASP A 329 22.63 1.42 3.42
N LYS A 330 21.52 0.87 2.91
CA LYS A 330 20.35 1.65 2.46
C LYS A 330 19.67 2.33 3.63
N ALA A 331 19.50 1.63 4.75
CA ALA A 331 18.87 2.18 5.95
C ALA A 331 19.68 3.34 6.56
N ASP A 332 21.02 3.22 6.59
CA ASP A 332 21.91 4.28 7.05
C ASP A 332 21.82 5.54 6.19
N ARG A 333 21.76 5.38 4.86
CA ARG A 333 21.58 6.50 3.93
C ARG A 333 20.23 7.17 4.14
N ALA A 334 19.16 6.39 4.25
CA ALA A 334 17.81 6.91 4.46
C ALA A 334 17.67 7.67 5.79
N GLU A 335 18.27 7.16 6.87
CA GLU A 335 18.33 7.86 8.15
C GLU A 335 19.08 9.20 8.03
N LYS A 336 20.27 9.20 7.42
CA LYS A 336 21.07 10.44 7.22
C LYS A 336 20.28 11.49 6.44
N ILE A 337 19.65 11.10 5.33
CA ILE A 337 18.82 12.00 4.53
C ILE A 337 17.67 12.56 5.37
N HIS A 338 17.02 11.71 6.17
CA HIS A 338 15.92 12.13 7.03
C HIS A 338 16.36 13.11 8.11
N VAL A 339 17.51 12.86 8.76
CA VAL A 339 18.08 13.76 9.77
C VAL A 339 18.39 15.13 9.16
N LEU A 340 19.08 15.18 8.03
CA LEU A 340 19.41 16.43 7.34
C LEU A 340 18.16 17.22 6.94
N LYS A 341 17.13 16.52 6.45
CA LYS A 341 15.85 17.15 6.12
C LYS A 341 15.16 17.71 7.36
N SER A 342 15.17 16.98 8.48
CA SER A 342 14.59 17.46 9.73
C SER A 342 15.32 18.67 10.30
N GLU A 343 16.65 18.74 10.16
CA GLU A 343 17.46 19.91 10.53
C GLU A 343 17.06 21.13 9.69
N ALA A 344 16.87 20.96 8.38
CA ALA A 344 16.42 22.03 7.50
C ALA A 344 15.00 22.54 7.87
N GLU A 345 14.07 21.64 8.21
CA GLU A 345 12.72 22.01 8.65
C GLU A 345 12.72 22.80 9.96
N VAL A 346 13.55 22.42 10.94
CA VAL A 346 13.71 23.16 12.20
C VAL A 346 14.27 24.55 11.93
N LEU A 347 15.32 24.66 11.11
CA LEU A 347 15.91 25.95 10.74
C LEU A 347 14.89 26.85 10.02
N ALA A 348 14.04 26.30 9.15
CA ALA A 348 12.97 27.04 8.48
C ALA A 348 11.92 27.56 9.47
N GLY A 349 11.60 26.77 10.51
CA GLY A 349 10.76 27.20 11.63
C GLY A 349 11.39 28.36 12.40
N GLU A 350 12.68 28.26 12.75
CA GLU A 350 13.42 29.33 13.41
C GLU A 350 13.43 30.61 12.58
N ILE A 351 13.63 30.52 11.25
CA ILE A 351 13.57 31.67 10.35
C ILE A 351 12.20 32.36 10.44
N LYS A 352 11.09 31.62 10.38
CA LYS A 352 9.74 32.22 10.51
C LYS A 352 9.57 32.95 11.84
N THR A 353 10.12 32.42 12.94
CA THR A 353 10.07 33.11 14.24
C THR A 353 10.94 34.37 14.26
N LEU A 354 12.12 34.33 13.64
CA LEU A 354 13.03 35.47 13.53
C LEU A 354 12.45 36.56 12.61
N GLU A 355 11.77 36.19 11.53
CA GLU A 355 11.04 37.10 10.65
C GLU A 355 9.87 37.78 11.37
N ALA A 356 9.13 37.02 12.20
CA ALA A 356 8.09 37.57 13.05
C ALA A 356 8.66 38.55 14.10
N GLN A 357 9.83 38.25 14.68
CA GLN A 357 10.53 39.16 15.60
C GLN A 357 11.05 40.41 14.87
N LEU A 358 11.56 40.25 13.65
CA LEU A 358 12.03 41.35 12.81
C LEU A 358 10.92 42.35 12.45
N SER A 359 9.68 41.86 12.29
CA SER A 359 8.50 42.70 12.06
C SER A 359 8.11 43.56 13.26
N LYS A 360 8.47 43.13 14.49
CA LYS A 360 8.13 43.79 15.76
C LYS A 360 9.29 44.57 16.40
N ALA A 361 10.49 44.49 15.83
CA ALA A 361 11.72 45.04 16.42
C ALA A 361 11.98 46.52 16.08
N GLU A 362 12.57 47.26 17.01
CA GLU A 362 13.06 48.64 16.80
C GLU A 362 14.30 48.67 15.86
N ASN A 363 14.57 49.82 15.23
CA ASN A 363 15.55 49.93 14.14
C ASN A 363 16.99 49.50 14.48
N GLY A 364 17.38 49.48 15.77
CA GLY A 364 18.72 49.06 16.21
C GLY A 364 19.00 47.56 16.19
N SER A 365 17.98 46.70 16.31
CA SER A 365 18.13 45.23 16.38
C SER A 365 17.83 44.50 15.05
N LYS A 366 17.25 45.21 14.07
CA LYS A 366 16.98 44.70 12.71
C LYS A 366 18.20 44.17 11.95
N PRO A 367 19.40 44.79 11.99
CA PRO A 367 20.57 44.30 11.25
C PRO A 367 21.05 42.93 11.75
N ALA A 368 21.05 42.73 13.07
CA ALA A 368 21.45 41.49 13.70
C ALA A 368 20.49 40.34 13.37
N LEU A 369 19.17 40.61 13.39
CA LEU A 369 18.14 39.64 13.01
C LEU A 369 18.25 39.25 11.52
N LYS A 370 18.52 40.21 10.62
CA LYS A 370 18.74 39.91 9.19
C LYS A 370 19.96 39.03 8.95
N ALA A 371 21.08 39.30 9.62
CA ALA A 371 22.29 38.49 9.49
C ALA A 371 22.07 37.05 10.00
N GLN A 372 21.28 36.88 11.06
CA GLN A 372 20.92 35.56 11.59
C GLN A 372 20.01 34.77 10.63
N ILE A 373 19.06 35.44 9.96
CA ILE A 373 18.21 34.83 8.94
C ILE A 373 19.05 34.41 7.72
N GLU A 374 19.93 35.28 7.23
CA GLU A 374 20.79 34.98 6.07
C GLU A 374 21.72 33.79 6.34
N LYS A 375 22.33 33.72 7.53
CA LYS A 375 23.18 32.59 7.93
C LYS A 375 22.42 31.27 7.94
N ARG A 376 21.18 31.27 8.43
CA ARG A 376 20.31 30.07 8.47
C ARG A 376 19.82 29.67 7.07
N ASN A 377 19.50 30.64 6.20
CA ASN A 377 19.15 30.38 4.80
C ASN A 377 20.31 29.72 4.03
N LYS A 378 21.54 30.22 4.20
CA LYS A 378 22.74 29.59 3.61
C LYS A 378 22.94 28.16 4.11
N ARG A 379 22.66 27.91 5.40
CA ARG A 379 22.75 26.56 5.97
C ARG A 379 21.70 25.62 5.36
N ILE A 380 20.46 26.07 5.20
CA ILE A 380 19.40 25.28 4.54
C ILE A 380 19.80 24.94 3.10
N GLU A 381 20.28 25.92 2.32
CA GLU A 381 20.70 25.69 0.94
C GLU A 381 21.82 24.64 0.83
N LEU A 382 22.79 24.65 1.76
CA LEU A 382 23.83 23.63 1.83
C LEU A 382 23.26 22.25 2.18
N LEU A 383 22.34 22.17 3.14
CA LEU A 383 21.69 20.91 3.52
C LEU A 383 20.87 20.34 2.36
N GLU A 384 20.12 21.17 1.64
CA GLU A 384 19.34 20.77 0.46
C GLU A 384 20.23 20.25 -0.66
N LYS A 385 21.38 20.88 -0.92
CA LYS A 385 22.38 20.40 -1.89
C LYS A 385 22.93 19.02 -1.51
N ILE A 386 23.24 18.80 -0.23
CA ILE A 386 23.71 17.49 0.26
C ILE A 386 22.63 16.42 0.10
N VAL A 387 21.38 16.75 0.46
CA VAL A 387 20.24 15.84 0.30
C VAL A 387 19.97 15.50 -1.17
N HIS A 388 20.07 16.48 -2.08
CA HIS A 388 19.89 16.25 -3.51
C HIS A 388 20.94 15.28 -4.05
N LYS A 389 22.22 15.52 -3.73
CA LYS A 389 23.33 14.65 -4.16
C LYS A 389 23.18 13.23 -3.61
N ALA A 390 22.81 13.09 -2.33
CA ALA A 390 22.60 11.79 -1.71
C ALA A 390 21.44 11.00 -2.34
N LYS A 391 20.39 11.68 -2.81
CA LYS A 391 19.27 11.04 -3.52
C LYS A 391 19.64 10.54 -4.90
N GLU A 392 20.46 11.28 -5.65
CA GLU A 392 20.94 10.85 -6.98
C GLU A 392 21.74 9.55 -6.88
N GLU A 393 22.59 9.41 -5.85
CA GLU A 393 23.36 8.19 -5.56
C GLU A 393 22.50 7.01 -5.05
N THR A 394 21.19 7.20 -4.85
CA THR A 394 20.26 6.14 -4.36
C THR A 394 19.42 5.52 -5.49
N ASN A 395 19.40 6.15 -6.67
CA ASN A 395 18.64 5.68 -7.83
C ASN A 395 19.47 4.80 -8.80
N ASP A 396 20.77 4.64 -8.54
CA ASP A 396 21.66 3.62 -9.12
C ASP A 396 21.76 2.42 -8.16
#